data_AF-A0A7S3I035-F1
#
_entry.id   AF-A0A7S3I035-F1
#
_cell.length_a   1.000
_cell.length_b   1.000
_cell.length_c   1.000
_cell.angle_alpha   90.00
_cell.angle_beta   90.00
_cell.angle_gamma   90.00
#
_symmetry.space_group_name_H-M   'P 1'
#
loop_
_entity.id
_entity.type
_entity.pdbx_description
1 polymer ?
#
loop_
_entity_poly.entity_id
_entity_poly.type
_entity_poly.pdbx_seq_one_letter_code
_entity_poly.pdbx_strand_id
1 'polypeptide(L)'
;MLCNPSPEERTDHAVWGSFQYKFALTFQLYNYKPFFERILYRVTRDFMREMVTVVEYRHILGCLFDDDGNTIPLEEELAIFDSCVKNIQQRYPLFRMRLIICGLKMFGKDHIQSQLDAIVAADSKSKLISGFDMVNEEDYNPPIDEFLEQ
;
A
#
# COMPACT_ATOMS: atom_id res chain seq x y z
N MET A 1 -14.61 -11.14 23.68
CA MET A 1 -14.75 -12.57 23.38
C MET A 1 -14.68 -12.68 21.87
N LEU A 2 -13.54 -13.05 21.30
CA LEU A 2 -13.46 -13.29 19.85
C LEU A 2 -14.01 -14.71 19.65
N CYS A 3 -15.20 -14.84 19.06
CA CYS A 3 -15.75 -16.14 18.72
C CYS A 3 -14.83 -16.81 17.71
N ASN A 4 -14.57 -18.11 17.91
CA ASN A 4 -13.82 -18.88 16.91
C ASN A 4 -14.64 -19.00 15.62
N PRO A 5 -14.02 -18.80 14.44
CA PRO A 5 -14.70 -19.00 13.17
C PRO A 5 -15.18 -20.45 13.04
N SER A 6 -16.34 -20.63 12.44
CA SER A 6 -16.92 -21.91 12.04
C SER A 6 -16.00 -22.64 11.04
N PRO A 7 -16.15 -23.95 10.84
CA PRO A 7 -15.33 -24.70 9.86
C PRO A 7 -15.42 -24.16 8.43
N GLU A 8 -16.59 -23.67 8.00
CA GLU A 8 -16.79 -23.08 6.67
C GLU A 8 -16.03 -21.76 6.50
N GLU A 9 -16.01 -20.92 7.56
CA GLU A 9 -15.24 -19.68 7.63
C GLU A 9 -13.71 -19.91 7.70
N ARG A 10 -13.26 -21.16 7.83
CA ARG A 10 -11.83 -21.53 7.79
C ARG A 10 -11.38 -22.00 6.41
N THR A 11 -12.28 -22.04 5.43
CA THR A 11 -11.89 -22.30 4.04
C THR A 11 -11.18 -21.07 3.48
N ASP A 12 -10.17 -21.28 2.62
CA ASP A 12 -9.28 -20.22 2.16
C ASP A 12 -10.06 -19.05 1.52
N HIS A 13 -11.01 -19.36 0.63
CA HIS A 13 -11.86 -18.36 -0.03
C HIS A 13 -12.76 -17.57 0.95
N ALA A 14 -13.34 -18.24 1.95
CA ALA A 14 -14.22 -17.57 2.92
C ALA A 14 -13.43 -16.59 3.82
N VAL A 15 -12.20 -16.97 4.19
CA VAL A 15 -11.28 -16.09 4.92
C VAL A 15 -10.92 -14.88 4.06
N TRP A 16 -10.62 -15.09 2.78
CA TRP A 16 -10.33 -14.00 1.83
C TRP A 16 -11.49 -13.02 1.68
N GLY A 17 -12.72 -13.51 1.58
CA GLY A 17 -13.91 -12.65 1.54
C GLY A 17 -14.00 -11.73 2.78
N SER A 18 -13.80 -12.29 3.97
CA SER A 18 -13.78 -11.52 5.22
C SER A 18 -12.58 -10.56 5.31
N PHE A 19 -11.43 -10.94 4.78
CA PHE A 19 -10.22 -10.12 4.77
C PHE A 19 -10.35 -8.92 3.83
N GLN A 20 -10.73 -9.14 2.57
CA GLN A 20 -10.91 -8.09 1.57
C GLN A 20 -11.98 -7.08 1.98
N TYR A 21 -13.07 -7.56 2.59
CA TYR A 21 -14.14 -6.70 3.08
C TYR A 21 -13.66 -5.65 4.09
N LYS A 22 -12.65 -5.96 4.92
CA LYS A 22 -12.07 -4.98 5.86
C LYS A 22 -11.34 -3.85 5.15
N PHE A 23 -10.68 -4.12 4.02
CA PHE A 23 -10.07 -3.06 3.21
C PHE A 23 -11.15 -2.17 2.62
N ALA A 24 -12.23 -2.74 2.06
CA ALA A 24 -13.35 -1.97 1.52
C ALA A 24 -13.98 -1.05 2.58
N LEU A 25 -14.21 -1.56 3.79
CA LEU A 25 -14.77 -0.78 4.91
C LEU A 25 -13.89 0.39 5.35
N THR A 26 -12.57 0.25 5.25
CA THR A 26 -11.62 1.23 5.77
C THR A 26 -10.94 2.05 4.67
N PHE A 27 -11.28 1.80 3.41
CA PHE A 27 -10.61 2.37 2.25
C PHE A 27 -10.58 3.90 2.27
N GLN A 28 -11.72 4.53 2.51
CA GLN A 28 -11.82 6.00 2.56
C GLN A 28 -11.02 6.59 3.73
N LEU A 29 -11.03 5.92 4.88
CA LEU A 29 -10.27 6.37 6.05
C LEU A 29 -8.76 6.32 5.80
N TYR A 30 -8.26 5.20 5.25
CA TYR A 30 -6.83 5.05 4.98
C TYR A 30 -6.33 5.92 3.82
N ASN A 31 -7.20 6.30 2.89
CA ASN A 31 -6.83 7.14 1.75
C ASN A 31 -7.07 8.65 1.97
N TYR A 32 -7.74 9.03 3.06
CA TYR A 32 -7.85 10.44 3.42
C TYR A 32 -6.49 10.97 3.91
N LYS A 33 -5.92 11.93 3.19
CA LYS A 33 -4.53 12.39 3.36
C LYS A 33 -4.14 12.70 4.82
N PRO A 34 -4.89 13.52 5.59
CA PRO A 34 -4.55 13.83 6.97
C PRO A 34 -4.51 12.62 7.89
N PHE A 35 -5.34 11.60 7.62
CA PHE A 35 -5.29 10.34 8.36
C PHE A 35 -4.09 9.49 7.92
N PHE A 36 -3.84 9.39 6.61
CA PHE A 36 -2.73 8.64 6.04
C PHE A 36 -1.37 9.11 6.58
N GLU A 37 -1.10 10.42 6.58
CA GLU A 37 0.13 11.00 7.13
C GLU A 37 0.35 10.60 8.60
N ARG A 38 -0.72 10.65 9.40
CA ARG A 38 -0.68 10.32 10.83
C ARG A 38 -0.44 8.84 11.07
N ILE A 39 -1.12 7.97 10.32
CA ILE A 39 -0.99 6.52 10.52
C ILE A 39 0.37 6.03 10.01
N LEU A 40 0.85 6.52 8.86
CA LEU A 40 2.17 6.20 8.34
C LEU A 40 3.27 6.57 9.35
N TYR A 41 3.23 7.77 9.90
CA TYR A 41 4.20 8.19 10.92
C TYR A 41 4.07 7.36 12.21
N ARG A 42 2.83 7.10 12.66
CA ARG A 42 2.57 6.34 13.88
C ARG A 42 3.12 4.91 13.77
N VAL A 43 2.77 4.19 12.71
CA VAL A 43 3.19 2.80 12.47
C VAL A 43 4.70 2.73 12.30
N THR A 44 5.28 3.62 11.49
CA THR A 44 6.74 3.66 11.28
C THR A 44 7.51 3.93 12.57
N ARG A 45 6.98 4.79 13.44
CA ARG A 45 7.57 5.03 14.76
C ARG A 45 7.43 3.81 15.69
N ASP A 46 6.32 3.07 15.60
CA ASP A 46 6.10 1.89 16.42
C ASP A 46 7.09 0.76 16.01
N PHE A 47 7.43 0.62 14.73
CA PHE A 47 8.55 -0.25 14.27
C PHE A 47 9.88 0.08 14.95
N MET A 48 10.19 1.36 15.20
CA MET A 48 11.43 1.74 15.89
C MET A 48 11.47 1.25 17.33
N ARG A 49 10.29 1.16 17.99
CA ARG A 49 10.17 0.62 19.35
C ARG A 49 10.42 -0.88 19.39
N GLU A 50 10.21 -1.55 18.27
CA GLU A 50 10.41 -2.98 18.07
C GLU A 50 11.76 -3.30 17.41
N MET A 51 12.64 -2.30 17.27
CA MET A 51 13.98 -2.43 16.65
C MET A 51 13.95 -2.87 15.18
N VAL A 52 12.83 -2.68 14.48
CA VAL A 52 12.74 -2.85 13.03
C VAL A 52 13.27 -1.58 12.38
N THR A 53 14.39 -1.65 11.65
CA THR A 53 15.08 -0.47 11.10
C THR A 53 15.02 -0.34 9.59
N VAL A 54 14.55 -1.38 8.89
CA VAL A 54 14.36 -1.38 7.43
C VAL A 54 12.94 -1.83 7.15
N VAL A 55 12.20 -1.01 6.40
CA VAL A 55 10.79 -1.27 6.07
C VAL A 55 10.58 -1.06 4.57
N GLU A 56 9.92 -2.01 3.93
CA GLU A 56 9.42 -1.86 2.56
C GLU A 56 7.90 -1.92 2.61
N TYR A 57 7.23 -0.81 2.27
CA TYR A 57 5.78 -0.76 2.21
C TYR A 57 5.30 -1.12 0.81
N ARG A 58 4.29 -2.00 0.76
CA ARG A 58 3.48 -2.22 -0.43
C ARG A 58 2.41 -1.13 -0.51
N HIS A 59 2.39 -0.34 -1.58
CA HIS A 59 1.55 0.85 -1.71
C HIS A 59 0.94 0.99 -3.10
N ILE A 60 -0.34 1.34 -3.16
CA ILE A 60 -1.05 1.61 -4.42
C ILE A 60 -1.08 3.12 -4.61
N LEU A 61 -0.55 3.63 -5.73
CA LEU A 61 -0.46 5.07 -5.99
C LEU A 61 -1.79 5.64 -6.53
N GLY A 62 -2.02 6.92 -6.27
CA GLY A 62 -3.14 7.67 -6.83
C GLY A 62 -4.47 7.46 -6.10
N CYS A 63 -4.43 6.90 -4.88
CA CYS A 63 -5.63 6.69 -4.07
C CYS A 63 -5.88 7.80 -3.04
N LEU A 64 -4.83 8.53 -2.63
CA LEU A 64 -4.95 9.52 -1.56
C LEU A 64 -5.76 10.76 -1.99
N PHE A 65 -6.61 11.28 -1.11
CA PHE A 65 -7.47 12.42 -1.39
C PHE A 65 -7.53 13.45 -0.25
N ASP A 66 -7.92 14.68 -0.58
CA ASP A 66 -8.00 15.84 0.32
C ASP A 66 -9.40 16.05 0.96
N ASP A 67 -9.58 17.17 1.67
CA ASP A 67 -10.86 17.51 2.33
C ASP A 67 -12.03 17.71 1.34
N ASP A 68 -11.72 18.07 0.09
CA ASP A 68 -12.68 18.31 -0.97
C ASP A 68 -12.97 17.03 -1.79
N GLY A 69 -12.29 15.92 -1.47
CA GLY A 69 -12.42 14.64 -2.18
C GLY A 69 -11.60 14.56 -3.46
N ASN A 70 -10.70 15.51 -3.71
CA ASN A 70 -9.82 15.46 -4.88
C ASN A 70 -8.64 14.54 -4.61
N THR A 71 -8.30 13.68 -5.57
CA THR A 71 -7.05 12.92 -5.52
C THR A 71 -5.86 13.87 -5.51
N ILE A 72 -4.94 13.66 -4.58
CA ILE A 72 -3.76 14.51 -4.46
C ILE A 72 -2.75 14.18 -5.58
N PRO A 73 -1.91 15.14 -6.02
CA PRO A 73 -0.87 14.89 -7.01
C PRO A 73 0.15 13.84 -6.55
N LEU A 74 0.73 13.10 -7.50
CA LEU A 74 1.74 12.07 -7.21
C LEU A 74 2.95 12.62 -6.42
N GLU A 75 3.42 13.81 -6.78
CA GLU A 75 4.52 14.49 -6.09
C GLU A 75 4.20 14.74 -4.61
N GLU A 76 2.95 15.08 -4.33
CA GLU A 76 2.47 15.34 -2.98
C GLU A 76 2.34 14.04 -2.19
N GLU A 77 1.79 12.98 -2.81
CA GLU A 77 1.72 11.64 -2.24
C GLU A 77 3.12 11.10 -1.88
N LEU A 78 4.11 11.23 -2.77
CA LEU A 78 5.49 10.81 -2.48
C LEU A 78 6.15 11.66 -1.39
N ALA A 79 5.86 12.97 -1.35
CA ALA A 79 6.39 13.87 -0.33
C ALA A 79 5.96 13.49 1.10
N ILE A 80 4.81 12.83 1.26
CA ILE A 80 4.35 12.30 2.56
C ILE A 80 5.33 11.25 3.09
N PHE A 81 5.73 10.29 2.24
CA PHE A 81 6.70 9.26 2.62
C PHE A 81 8.09 9.84 2.89
N ASP A 82 8.58 10.72 2.01
CA ASP A 82 9.88 11.38 2.18
C ASP A 82 9.93 12.18 3.49
N SER A 83 8.85 12.88 3.84
CA SER A 83 8.73 13.62 5.09
C SER A 83 8.71 12.69 6.30
N CYS A 84 8.01 11.55 6.21
CA CYS A 84 8.01 10.54 7.27
C CYS A 84 9.42 9.99 7.53
N VAL A 85 10.15 9.61 6.47
CA VAL A 85 11.54 9.13 6.57
C VAL A 85 12.44 10.17 7.22
N LYS A 86 12.40 11.42 6.75
CA LYS A 86 13.19 12.53 7.31
C LYS A 86 12.91 12.72 8.79
N ASN A 87 11.65 12.70 9.19
CA ASN A 87 11.24 12.90 10.59
C ASN A 87 11.70 11.74 11.49
N ILE A 88 11.62 10.48 11.03
CA ILE A 88 12.10 9.33 11.81
C ILE A 88 13.63 9.34 11.92
N GLN A 89 14.34 9.68 10.84
CA GLN A 89 15.79 9.71 10.78
C GLN A 89 16.43 10.79 11.68
N GLN A 90 15.69 11.84 12.07
CA GLN A 90 16.17 12.80 13.06
C GLN A 90 16.58 12.14 14.39
N ARG A 91 15.87 11.06 14.78
CA ARG A 91 16.16 10.30 16.00
C ARG A 91 16.80 8.94 15.72
N TYR A 92 16.54 8.35 14.56
CA TYR A 92 17.02 7.03 14.17
C TYR A 92 17.74 7.10 12.81
N PRO A 93 18.99 7.61 12.74
CA PRO A 93 19.68 7.89 11.47
C PRO A 93 19.89 6.68 10.55
N LEU A 94 19.86 5.47 11.12
CA LEU A 94 19.99 4.22 10.37
C LEU A 94 18.67 3.68 9.81
N PHE A 95 17.53 4.31 10.12
CA PHE A 95 16.25 3.90 9.56
C PHE A 95 16.23 3.99 8.04
N ARG A 96 15.63 3.00 7.37
CA ARG A 96 15.44 2.96 5.91
C ARG A 96 13.99 2.59 5.61
N MET A 97 13.40 3.31 4.66
CA MET A 97 12.10 2.99 4.08
C MET A 97 12.25 2.86 2.57
N ARG A 98 11.55 1.90 1.97
CA ARG A 98 11.33 1.79 0.53
C ARG A 98 9.87 1.51 0.22
N LEU A 99 9.48 1.71 -1.04
CA LEU A 99 8.15 1.49 -1.56
C LEU A 99 8.18 0.46 -2.69
N ILE A 100 7.37 -0.57 -2.53
CA ILE A 100 6.99 -1.50 -3.59
C ILE A 100 5.62 -1.04 -4.09
N ILE A 101 5.54 -0.57 -5.32
CA ILE A 101 4.27 -0.11 -5.89
C ILE A 101 3.41 -1.31 -6.25
N CYS A 102 2.13 -1.26 -5.94
CA CYS A 102 1.23 -2.40 -6.09
C CYS A 102 0.11 -2.13 -7.09
N GLY A 103 -0.19 -3.15 -7.90
CA GLY A 103 -1.43 -3.24 -8.66
C GLY A 103 -2.36 -4.31 -8.10
N LEU A 104 -3.67 -4.05 -8.13
CA LEU A 104 -4.70 -5.00 -7.74
C LEU A 104 -5.11 -5.87 -8.94
N LYS A 105 -4.84 -7.16 -8.88
CA LYS A 105 -5.15 -8.12 -9.97
C LYS A 105 -6.64 -8.09 -10.36
N MET A 106 -7.52 -7.89 -9.37
CA MET A 106 -8.98 -7.88 -9.57
C MET A 106 -9.48 -6.74 -10.47
N PHE A 107 -8.67 -5.70 -10.71
CA PHE A 107 -9.03 -4.58 -11.59
C PHE A 107 -8.50 -4.74 -13.03
N GLY A 108 -7.84 -5.85 -13.34
CA GLY A 108 -7.45 -6.20 -14.71
C GLY A 108 -6.27 -5.40 -15.26
N LYS A 109 -5.98 -5.62 -16.55
CA LYS A 109 -4.76 -5.14 -17.23
C LYS A 109 -4.59 -3.62 -17.20
N ASP A 110 -5.66 -2.88 -17.45
CA ASP A 110 -5.59 -1.41 -17.50
C ASP A 110 -5.16 -0.82 -16.16
N HIS A 111 -5.65 -1.39 -15.05
CA HIS A 111 -5.22 -0.96 -13.73
C HIS A 111 -3.75 -1.33 -13.46
N ILE A 112 -3.32 -2.55 -13.79
CA ILE A 112 -1.91 -2.95 -13.66
C ILE A 112 -1.00 -2.03 -14.48
N GLN A 113 -1.37 -1.74 -15.74
CA GLN A 113 -0.63 -0.81 -16.59
C GLN A 113 -0.56 0.58 -15.97
N SER A 114 -1.67 1.09 -15.41
CA SER A 114 -1.66 2.41 -14.75
C SER A 114 -0.68 2.47 -13.57
N GLN A 115 -0.52 1.37 -12.82
CA GLN A 115 0.43 1.31 -11.71
C GLN A 115 1.88 1.09 -12.19
N LEU A 116 2.08 0.39 -13.31
CA LEU A 116 3.38 0.31 -14.00
C LEU A 116 3.83 1.69 -14.53
N ASP A 117 2.92 2.47 -15.08
CA ASP A 117 3.22 3.85 -15.51
C ASP A 117 3.50 4.74 -14.29
N ALA A 118 2.73 4.56 -13.21
CA ALA A 118 2.90 5.32 -11.96
C ALA A 118 4.26 5.03 -11.29
N ILE A 119 4.74 3.78 -11.27
CA ILE A 119 6.06 3.47 -10.71
C ILE A 119 7.19 4.11 -11.52
N VAL A 120 7.10 4.12 -12.86
CA VAL A 120 8.09 4.82 -13.71
C VAL A 120 8.09 6.32 -13.41
N ALA A 121 6.90 6.92 -13.29
CA ALA A 121 6.77 8.33 -12.94
C ALA A 121 7.32 8.61 -11.52
N ALA A 122 7.07 7.73 -10.56
CA ALA A 122 7.49 7.88 -9.17
C ALA A 122 9.01 7.70 -8.98
N ASP A 123 9.62 6.74 -9.67
CA ASP A 123 11.07 6.47 -9.59
C ASP A 123 11.90 7.68 -10.06
N SER A 124 11.40 8.44 -11.03
CA SER A 124 12.02 9.69 -11.47
C SER A 124 11.96 10.83 -10.42
N LYS A 125 11.10 10.70 -9.40
CA LYS A 125 10.78 11.77 -8.43
C LYS A 125 11.23 11.45 -7.00
N SER A 126 11.26 10.18 -6.62
CA SER A 126 11.63 9.75 -5.27
C SER A 126 12.58 8.56 -5.31
N LYS A 127 13.61 8.59 -4.44
CA LYS A 127 14.57 7.49 -4.27
C LYS A 127 14.01 6.35 -3.41
N LEU A 128 12.76 6.45 -2.97
CA LEU A 128 12.13 5.45 -2.11
C LEU A 128 11.64 4.23 -2.89
N ILE A 129 11.47 4.33 -4.21
CA ILE A 129 10.96 3.21 -5.02
C ILE A 129 11.98 2.05 -5.02
N SER A 130 11.48 0.82 -4.86
CA SER A 130 12.29 -0.41 -4.90
C SER A 130 11.77 -1.49 -5.86
N GLY A 131 10.49 -1.46 -6.24
CA GLY A 131 9.94 -2.45 -7.17
C GLY A 131 8.43 -2.37 -7.33
N PHE A 132 7.90 -3.37 -8.01
CA PHE A 132 6.47 -3.53 -8.29
C PHE A 132 5.98 -4.89 -7.78
N ASP A 133 4.71 -4.97 -7.38
CA ASP A 133 4.04 -6.20 -6.95
C ASP A 133 2.58 -6.24 -7.42
N MET A 134 2.05 -7.44 -7.68
CA MET A 134 0.64 -7.64 -7.98
C MET A 134 -0.02 -8.38 -6.82
N VAL A 135 -1.02 -7.75 -6.21
CA VAL A 135 -1.66 -8.27 -4.99
C VAL A 135 -3.13 -8.56 -5.23
N ASN A 136 -3.67 -9.49 -4.45
CA ASN A 136 -5.06 -9.92 -4.22
C ASN A 136 -5.00 -11.42 -3.86
N GLU A 137 -6.15 -12.08 -3.74
CA GLU A 137 -6.21 -13.54 -3.60
C GLU A 137 -5.65 -14.21 -4.86
N GLU A 138 -4.59 -15.01 -4.72
CA GLU A 138 -3.86 -15.54 -5.87
C GLU A 138 -4.66 -16.61 -6.63
N ASP A 139 -5.33 -17.51 -5.91
CA ASP A 139 -6.10 -18.62 -6.49
C ASP A 139 -7.38 -18.18 -7.22
N TYR A 140 -7.89 -16.97 -6.93
CA TYR A 140 -9.13 -16.45 -7.50
C TYR A 140 -8.92 -15.41 -8.61
N ASN A 141 -7.71 -14.85 -8.73
CA ASN A 141 -7.41 -13.79 -9.69
C ASN A 141 -6.45 -14.26 -10.79
N PRO A 142 -6.52 -13.69 -12.01
CA PRO A 142 -5.71 -14.10 -13.16
C PRO A 142 -4.23 -14.33 -12.83
N PRO A 143 -3.56 -15.39 -13.29
CA PRO A 143 -2.13 -15.58 -13.07
C PRO A 143 -1.30 -14.48 -13.77
N ILE A 144 -0.03 -14.36 -13.39
CA ILE A 144 0.85 -13.25 -13.83
C ILE A 144 1.00 -13.19 -15.36
N ASP A 145 1.07 -14.35 -16.01
CA ASP A 145 1.20 -14.49 -17.46
C ASP A 145 0.03 -13.89 -18.23
N GLU A 146 -1.17 -13.81 -17.63
CA GLU A 146 -2.30 -13.12 -18.27
C GLU A 146 -2.06 -11.61 -18.42
N PHE A 147 -1.18 -10.99 -17.62
CA PHE A 147 -0.89 -9.55 -17.69
C PHE A 147 0.25 -9.19 -18.65
N LEU A 148 0.92 -10.18 -19.25
CA LEU A 148 1.95 -9.93 -20.25
C LEU A 148 1.32 -9.45 -21.58
N GLU A 149 2.06 -8.63 -22.33
CA GLU A 149 1.74 -8.34 -23.72
C GLU A 149 1.79 -9.65 -24.52
N GLN A 150 0.76 -9.90 -25.34
CA GLN A 150 0.66 -11.08 -26.21
C GLN A 150 1.25 -10.81 -27.59
#